data_AF-A0A6M1NL07-F1
#
_entry.id   AF-A0A6M1NL07-F1
#
_cell.length_a   1.000
_cell.length_b   1.000
_cell.length_c   1.000
_cell.angle_alpha   90.00
_cell.angle_beta   90.00
_cell.angle_gamma   90.00
#
_symmetry.space_group_name_H-M   'P 1'
#
loop_
_entity.id
_entity.type
_entity.pdbx_description
1 polymer ?
#
loop_
_entity_poly.entity_id
_entity_poly.type
_entity_poly.pdbx_seq_one_letter_code
_entity_poly.pdbx_strand_id
1 'polypeptide(L)'
;MSVEKEHFQQIQKLVRWLTVTVVVFLIVTVVFVVYQHTSDQVIEPKFDSKIVVDPSKVQGAPSSEVGYRSKFDSPKRIATYATASRTPLEDLQGTITPSDLHFERHHAGIPEIDPERHELLIHGLVEKPIRLKLSDIKKYPSVSRICFIECSGNFRYGKREMTPGEVCGLTSQSEWTGVLLSTVLRDLGVKPEAKWLLAEGADGALMARSVPLKEALTEAIIAYGQNGEAIRPQQGYPMRLVIPGFEGNTQIKWLRRIEVTDEPVMTREETSKYTEKVKDGNIRMFSLVMDARSIITYPAYPKKIEKGWQELRGIAWSGRGKVAKVLVSVDNGKTWQEAHLQGPVLEKAHTAFKFMWNWDGKPTRVLSKAIDETGYEQPTYNQLVKARESKGGYHFNPVVGWDIEKSGEVYLADIKDI
;
A
#
# COMPACT_ATOMS: atom_id res chain seq x y z
N MET A 1 42.74 2.82 63.36
CA MET A 1 42.03 4.05 62.94
C MET A 1 42.75 4.88 61.86
N SER A 2 44.09 4.98 61.80
CA SER A 2 44.76 5.77 60.72
C SER A 2 44.81 5.05 59.37
N VAL A 3 45.12 3.75 59.37
CA VAL A 3 45.27 2.93 58.14
C VAL A 3 43.95 2.73 57.38
N GLU A 4 42.84 2.51 58.10
CA GLU A 4 41.51 2.38 57.48
C GLU A 4 41.06 3.68 56.80
N LYS A 5 41.42 4.84 57.37
CA LYS A 5 41.07 6.15 56.81
C LYS A 5 41.81 6.41 55.50
N GLU A 6 43.05 5.93 55.41
CA GLU A 6 43.89 6.03 54.22
C GLU A 6 43.40 5.09 53.10
N HIS A 7 43.03 3.86 53.45
CA HIS A 7 42.38 2.93 52.50
C HIS A 7 41.04 3.47 51.99
N PHE A 8 40.22 4.07 52.85
CA PHE A 8 38.94 4.64 52.44
C PHE A 8 39.13 5.84 51.49
N GLN A 9 40.16 6.67 51.71
CA GLN A 9 40.51 7.76 50.81
C GLN A 9 41.03 7.26 49.45
N GLN A 10 41.80 6.16 49.42
CA GLN A 10 42.24 5.53 48.17
C GLN A 10 41.06 4.96 47.38
N ILE A 11 40.12 4.28 48.05
CA ILE A 11 38.88 3.78 47.42
C ILE A 11 38.04 4.94 46.87
N GLN A 12 37.88 6.04 47.61
CA GLN A 12 37.14 7.21 47.13
C GLN A 12 37.80 7.85 45.90
N LYS A 13 39.14 7.90 45.85
CA LYS A 13 39.87 8.36 44.65
C LYS A 13 39.66 7.43 43.46
N LEU A 14 39.71 6.12 43.70
CA LEU A 14 39.50 5.10 42.66
C LEU A 14 38.07 5.16 42.09
N VAL A 15 37.07 5.28 42.96
CA VAL A 15 35.66 5.42 42.58
C VAL A 15 35.46 6.70 41.77
N ARG A 16 36.01 7.84 42.23
CA ARG A 16 35.94 9.10 41.46
C ARG A 16 36.59 8.97 40.08
N TRP A 17 37.75 8.33 40.01
CA TRP A 17 38.45 8.11 38.74
C TRP A 17 37.64 7.22 37.79
N LEU A 18 37.07 6.12 38.29
CA LEU A 18 36.16 5.25 37.54
C LEU A 18 34.91 6.00 37.07
N THR A 19 34.29 6.83 37.92
CA THR A 19 33.13 7.63 37.55
C THR A 19 33.47 8.62 36.44
N VAL A 20 34.60 9.32 36.52
CA VAL A 20 35.04 10.26 35.47
C VAL A 20 35.29 9.51 34.16
N THR A 21 35.98 8.37 34.19
CA THR A 21 36.27 7.57 32.98
C THR A 21 34.99 7.08 32.30
N VAL A 22 34.01 6.59 33.07
CA VAL A 22 32.71 6.15 32.54
C VAL A 22 31.93 7.32 31.94
N VAL A 23 31.93 8.49 32.59
CA VAL A 23 31.27 9.70 32.08
C VAL A 23 31.91 10.18 30.78
N VAL A 24 33.24 10.21 30.70
CA VAL A 24 33.97 10.59 29.47
C VAL A 24 33.67 9.60 28.35
N PHE A 25 33.67 8.29 28.63
CA PHE A 25 33.34 7.26 27.64
C PHE A 25 31.89 7.38 27.13
N LEU A 26 30.94 7.66 28.02
CA LEU A 26 29.54 7.94 27.65
C LEU A 26 29.43 9.20 26.78
N ILE A 27 30.11 10.29 27.13
CA ILE A 27 30.11 11.52 26.33
C ILE A 27 30.69 11.27 24.94
N VAL A 28 31.85 10.60 24.84
CA VAL A 28 32.47 10.27 23.56
C VAL A 28 31.58 9.37 22.71
N THR A 29 30.92 8.38 23.32
CA THR A 29 29.97 7.50 22.62
C THR A 29 28.74 8.26 22.12
N VAL A 30 28.15 9.13 22.94
CA VAL A 30 27.01 9.97 22.54
C VAL A 30 27.42 10.94 21.43
N VAL A 31 28.59 11.58 21.52
CA VAL A 31 29.11 12.47 20.47
C VAL A 31 29.36 11.70 19.18
N PHE A 32 29.91 10.47 19.25
CA PHE A 32 30.14 9.64 18.08
C PHE A 32 28.83 9.16 17.43
N VAL A 33 27.84 8.77 18.23
CA VAL A 33 26.49 8.39 17.75
C VAL A 33 25.77 9.59 17.12
N VAL A 34 25.84 10.77 17.74
CA VAL A 34 25.28 12.02 17.17
C VAL A 34 26.01 12.42 15.88
N TYR A 35 27.34 12.24 15.82
CA TYR A 35 28.13 12.50 14.62
C TYR A 35 27.76 11.54 13.49
N GLN A 36 27.70 10.23 13.74
CA GLN A 36 27.24 9.25 12.75
C GLN A 36 25.80 9.53 12.29
N HIS A 37 24.90 9.86 13.22
CA HIS A 37 23.52 10.17 12.88
C HIS A 37 23.39 11.47 12.05
N THR A 38 24.31 12.42 12.20
CA THR A 38 24.32 13.67 11.39
C THR A 38 25.04 13.50 10.05
N SER A 39 26.02 12.60 9.94
CA SER A 39 26.67 12.28 8.67
C SER A 39 25.83 11.41 7.73
N ASP A 40 24.89 10.62 8.28
CA ASP A 40 23.97 9.77 7.50
C ASP A 40 22.66 10.50 7.11
N GLN A 41 22.49 11.77 7.48
CA GLN A 41 21.38 12.56 6.96
C GLN A 41 21.72 13.02 5.55
N VAL A 42 20.85 12.68 4.60
CA VAL A 42 20.79 13.36 3.30
C VAL A 42 20.67 14.86 3.58
N ILE A 43 21.76 15.60 3.33
CA ILE A 43 21.76 17.06 3.49
C ILE A 43 20.87 17.59 2.36
N GLU A 44 19.59 17.81 2.67
CA GLU A 44 18.73 18.55 1.76
C GLU A 44 19.33 19.95 1.57
N PRO A 45 19.56 20.40 0.32
CA PRO A 45 20.10 21.72 0.08
C PRO A 45 19.18 22.79 0.68
N LYS A 46 19.71 23.56 1.64
CA LYS A 46 19.04 24.74 2.20
C LYS A 46 18.93 25.81 1.11
N PHE A 47 17.83 25.81 0.38
CA PHE A 47 17.54 26.87 -0.57
C PHE A 47 16.69 27.96 0.07
N ASP A 48 17.20 29.20 0.09
CA ASP A 48 16.45 30.40 0.48
C ASP A 48 15.12 30.49 -0.30
N SER A 49 14.05 30.86 0.41
CA SER A 49 12.65 30.86 -0.07
C SER A 49 12.30 32.08 -0.92
N LYS A 50 13.24 33.02 -1.11
CA LYS A 50 13.10 34.13 -2.07
C LYS A 50 13.73 33.79 -3.40
N ILE A 51 13.02 33.00 -4.21
CA ILE A 51 13.49 32.62 -5.55
C ILE A 51 13.26 33.79 -6.48
N VAL A 52 14.25 34.67 -6.55
CA VAL A 52 14.30 35.82 -7.48
C VAL A 52 15.34 35.60 -8.58
N VAL A 53 16.00 34.43 -8.58
CA VAL A 53 17.09 34.12 -9.51
C VAL A 53 16.53 33.45 -10.75
N ASP A 54 16.69 34.09 -11.90
CA ASP A 54 16.53 33.46 -13.22
C ASP A 54 17.51 32.26 -13.29
N PRO A 55 17.02 31.00 -13.37
CA PRO A 55 17.88 29.83 -13.31
C PRO A 55 18.87 29.77 -14.48
N SER A 56 18.64 30.51 -15.57
CA SER A 56 19.61 30.63 -16.67
C SER A 56 20.86 31.44 -16.32
N LYS A 57 20.86 32.14 -15.18
CA LYS A 57 21.96 33.02 -14.74
C LYS A 57 22.88 32.39 -13.70
N VAL A 58 22.60 31.18 -13.25
CA VAL A 58 23.38 30.49 -12.24
C VAL A 58 23.67 29.05 -12.66
N GLN A 59 24.88 28.59 -12.39
CA GLN A 59 25.25 27.19 -12.59
C GLN A 59 24.44 26.31 -11.63
N GLY A 60 23.75 25.29 -12.17
CA GLY A 60 23.01 24.32 -11.36
C GLY A 60 23.93 23.42 -10.51
N ALA A 61 23.33 22.69 -9.56
CA ALA A 61 24.05 21.70 -8.78
C ALA A 61 24.57 20.55 -9.66
N PRO A 62 25.72 19.93 -9.32
CA PRO A 62 26.18 18.71 -9.99
C PRO A 62 25.24 17.53 -9.68
N SER A 63 25.41 16.43 -10.41
CA SER A 63 24.66 15.18 -10.16
C SER A 63 24.91 14.62 -8.76
N SER A 64 23.89 14.01 -8.16
CA SER A 64 23.96 13.27 -6.88
C SER A 64 23.96 11.75 -7.09
N GLU A 65 24.35 10.99 -6.06
CA GLU A 65 24.30 9.52 -6.07
C GLU A 65 22.86 8.98 -6.18
N VAL A 66 21.91 9.67 -5.54
CA VAL A 66 20.48 9.38 -5.58
C VAL A 66 19.71 10.67 -5.86
N GLY A 67 18.71 10.61 -6.72
CA GLY A 67 17.83 11.74 -7.01
C GLY A 67 16.95 12.13 -5.81
N TYR A 68 16.64 13.41 -5.68
CA TYR A 68 15.75 13.95 -4.65
C TYR A 68 14.52 14.61 -5.30
N ARG A 69 13.42 14.71 -4.54
CA ARG A 69 12.22 15.42 -5.01
C ARG A 69 12.46 16.92 -5.00
N SER A 70 11.78 17.62 -5.91
CA SER A 70 11.74 19.09 -5.89
C SER A 70 11.22 19.58 -4.54
N LYS A 71 11.83 20.62 -3.97
CA LYS A 71 11.36 21.23 -2.71
C LYS A 71 9.96 21.85 -2.80
N PHE A 72 9.42 22.04 -4.00
CA PHE A 72 8.05 22.52 -4.22
C PHE A 72 7.03 21.38 -4.32
N ASP A 73 7.49 20.14 -4.32
CA ASP A 73 6.65 18.96 -4.44
C ASP A 73 7.04 17.93 -3.37
N SER A 74 6.21 17.85 -2.33
CA SER A 74 6.47 17.04 -1.15
C SER A 74 5.32 16.06 -0.88
N PRO A 75 4.99 15.17 -1.83
CA PRO A 75 3.95 14.18 -1.62
C PRO A 75 4.35 13.28 -0.47
N LYS A 76 3.40 12.99 0.42
CA LYS A 76 3.65 12.20 1.62
C LYS A 76 2.50 11.26 1.87
N ARG A 77 2.81 10.08 2.41
CA ARG A 77 1.75 9.17 2.86
C ARG A 77 0.94 9.84 3.97
N ILE A 78 -0.35 9.59 3.95
CA ILE A 78 -1.28 10.13 4.95
C ILE A 78 -1.30 9.14 6.11
N ALA A 79 -0.57 9.45 7.18
CA ALA A 79 -0.52 8.61 8.37
C ALA A 79 -1.89 8.59 9.07
N THR A 80 -2.40 7.39 9.38
CA THR A 80 -3.70 7.23 10.06
C THR A 80 -3.55 6.71 11.48
N TYR A 81 -2.70 5.70 11.66
CA TYR A 81 -2.35 5.10 12.93
C TYR A 81 -0.88 4.68 12.87
N ALA A 82 -0.28 4.32 14.00
CA ALA A 82 1.08 3.78 14.04
C ALA A 82 1.31 2.55 13.12
N THR A 83 0.23 1.89 12.68
CA THR A 83 0.27 0.67 11.87
C THR A 83 -0.31 0.83 10.46
N ALA A 84 -0.68 2.04 10.04
CA ALA A 84 -1.23 2.25 8.70
C ALA A 84 -1.03 3.67 8.16
N SER A 85 -0.72 3.76 6.87
CA SER A 85 -0.66 5.01 6.11
C SER A 85 -1.27 4.82 4.73
N ARG A 86 -1.73 5.90 4.10
CA ARG A 86 -2.43 5.89 2.81
C ARG A 86 -1.59 6.55 1.72
N THR A 87 -1.73 6.08 0.50
CA THR A 87 -1.21 6.73 -0.71
C THR A 87 -1.89 8.09 -0.89
N PRO A 88 -1.13 9.19 -1.14
CA PRO A 88 -1.70 10.51 -1.42
C PRO A 88 -2.15 10.61 -2.89
N LEU A 89 -3.25 9.95 -3.24
CA LEU A 89 -3.68 9.75 -4.63
C LEU A 89 -3.84 11.06 -5.43
N GLU A 90 -4.20 12.15 -4.76
CA GLU A 90 -4.35 13.51 -5.30
C GLU A 90 -3.05 14.15 -5.77
N ASP A 91 -1.91 13.75 -5.19
CA ASP A 91 -0.60 14.32 -5.49
C ASP A 91 0.14 13.50 -6.56
N LEU A 92 -0.37 12.32 -6.92
CA LEU A 92 0.28 11.41 -7.86
C LEU A 92 -0.16 11.66 -9.31
N GLN A 93 0.72 11.28 -10.25
CA GLN A 93 0.46 11.28 -11.68
C GLN A 93 0.49 9.84 -12.22
N GLY A 94 -0.31 9.58 -13.25
CA GLY A 94 -0.37 8.26 -13.88
C GLY A 94 -0.90 7.18 -12.93
N THR A 95 -0.33 5.98 -13.00
CA THR A 95 -0.83 4.82 -12.24
C THR A 95 0.24 4.08 -11.43
N ILE A 96 1.53 4.34 -11.62
CA ILE A 96 2.59 3.74 -10.79
C ILE A 96 2.76 4.57 -9.52
N THR A 97 2.57 3.94 -8.36
CA THR A 97 2.84 4.56 -7.07
C THR A 97 4.33 4.47 -6.75
N PRO A 98 5.03 5.59 -6.47
CA PRO A 98 6.41 5.57 -5.98
C PRO A 98 6.55 4.67 -4.75
N SER A 99 7.63 3.89 -4.66
CA SER A 99 7.78 2.83 -3.64
C SER A 99 7.72 3.36 -2.20
N ASP A 100 8.22 4.56 -1.97
CA ASP A 100 8.17 5.27 -0.68
C ASP A 100 6.81 5.93 -0.37
N LEU A 101 5.90 5.97 -1.36
CA LEU A 101 4.52 6.42 -1.22
C LEU A 101 3.49 5.29 -1.28
N HIS A 102 3.93 4.04 -1.50
CA HIS A 102 3.07 2.87 -1.41
C HIS A 102 2.47 2.78 0.00
N PHE A 103 1.15 2.60 0.08
CA PHE A 103 0.42 2.59 1.35
C PHE A 103 0.96 1.52 2.30
N GLU A 104 0.76 1.72 3.60
CA GLU A 104 1.22 0.77 4.61
C GLU A 104 0.06 0.22 5.41
N ARG A 105 0.13 -1.08 5.70
CA ARG A 105 -0.67 -1.73 6.74
C ARG A 105 0.19 -2.80 7.41
N HIS A 106 0.37 -2.66 8.72
CA HIS A 106 1.09 -3.60 9.59
C HIS A 106 0.16 -4.09 10.71
N HIS A 107 0.44 -5.25 11.31
CA HIS A 107 -0.29 -5.72 12.51
C HIS A 107 0.62 -5.78 13.74
N ALA A 108 1.94 -5.87 13.56
CA ALA A 108 2.94 -5.81 14.63
C ALA A 108 4.18 -4.97 14.24
N GLY A 109 3.99 -3.88 13.50
CA GLY A 109 5.09 -3.01 13.05
C GLY A 109 5.89 -3.59 11.89
N ILE A 110 7.08 -3.02 11.65
CA ILE A 110 8.00 -3.40 10.57
C ILE A 110 9.18 -4.14 11.22
N PRO A 111 9.36 -5.45 10.99
CA PRO A 111 10.52 -6.18 11.46
C PRO A 111 11.78 -5.80 10.66
N GLU A 112 12.92 -5.81 11.34
CA GLU A 112 14.23 -5.76 10.72
C GLU A 112 14.68 -7.19 10.39
N ILE A 113 14.92 -7.47 9.11
CA ILE A 113 15.22 -8.83 8.63
C ILE A 113 16.54 -8.82 7.86
N ASP A 114 17.47 -9.66 8.32
CA ASP A 114 18.70 -9.99 7.59
C ASP A 114 18.36 -10.91 6.39
N PRO A 115 18.57 -10.47 5.14
CA PRO A 115 18.21 -11.24 3.96
C PRO A 115 19.01 -12.55 3.82
N GLU A 116 20.22 -12.64 4.39
CA GLU A 116 21.10 -13.82 4.29
C GLU A 116 20.68 -14.96 5.23
N ARG A 117 19.90 -14.61 6.26
CA ARG A 117 19.35 -15.53 7.26
C ARG A 117 17.87 -15.83 7.06
N HIS A 118 17.17 -15.01 6.27
CA HIS A 118 15.74 -15.20 6.00
C HIS A 118 15.51 -16.40 5.10
N GLU A 119 14.65 -17.31 5.55
CA GLU A 119 14.30 -18.53 4.82
C GLU A 119 12.78 -18.63 4.63
N LEU A 120 12.39 -19.08 3.44
CA LEU A 120 11.04 -19.50 3.12
C LEU A 120 10.92 -21.02 3.24
N LEU A 121 10.16 -21.49 4.23
CA LEU A 121 9.78 -22.90 4.36
C LEU A 121 8.55 -23.19 3.49
N ILE A 122 8.64 -24.17 2.59
CA ILE A 122 7.52 -24.67 1.80
C ILE A 122 7.30 -26.14 2.15
N HIS A 123 6.12 -26.48 2.68
CA HIS A 123 5.80 -27.84 3.13
C HIS A 123 4.30 -28.16 3.07
N GLY A 124 3.87 -29.26 3.69
CA GLY A 124 2.48 -29.72 3.74
C GLY A 124 2.25 -30.81 2.70
N LEU A 125 1.20 -30.67 1.89
CA LEU A 125 0.83 -31.59 0.81
C LEU A 125 1.72 -31.41 -0.44
N VAL A 126 3.03 -31.61 -0.24
CA VAL A 126 4.06 -31.67 -1.29
C VAL A 126 4.94 -32.90 -1.07
N GLU A 127 5.53 -33.44 -2.14
CA GLU A 127 6.44 -34.59 -2.06
C GLU A 127 7.80 -34.21 -1.44
N LYS A 128 8.27 -32.98 -1.70
CA LYS A 128 9.60 -32.51 -1.28
C LYS A 128 9.50 -31.21 -0.49
N PRO A 129 9.28 -31.25 0.83
CA PRO A 129 9.33 -30.05 1.66
C PRO A 129 10.74 -29.45 1.63
N ILE A 130 10.85 -28.12 1.59
CA ILE A 130 12.14 -27.41 1.40
C ILE A 130 12.19 -26.08 2.17
N ARG A 131 13.41 -25.63 2.49
CA ARG A 131 13.70 -24.26 2.92
C ARG A 131 14.53 -23.57 1.84
N LEU A 132 14.11 -22.39 1.42
CA LEU A 132 14.76 -21.60 0.37
C LEU A 132 15.20 -20.26 0.93
N LYS A 133 16.47 -19.89 0.73
CA LYS A 133 16.93 -18.52 0.95
C LYS A 133 16.50 -17.62 -0.19
N LEU A 134 16.61 -16.30 -0.01
CA LEU A 134 16.39 -15.34 -1.10
C LEU A 134 17.28 -15.65 -2.32
N SER A 135 18.53 -16.04 -2.09
CA SER A 135 19.48 -16.43 -3.14
C SER A 135 19.02 -17.65 -3.94
N ASP A 136 18.26 -18.56 -3.33
CA ASP A 136 17.72 -19.74 -4.02
C ASP A 136 16.49 -19.38 -4.84
N ILE A 137 15.60 -18.53 -4.28
CA ILE A 137 14.45 -17.99 -5.01
C ILE A 137 14.91 -17.25 -6.27
N LYS A 138 15.97 -16.43 -6.18
CA LYS A 138 16.51 -15.68 -7.34
C LYS A 138 17.11 -16.54 -8.45
N LYS A 139 17.32 -17.85 -8.25
CA LYS A 139 17.80 -18.78 -9.30
C LYS A 139 16.68 -19.22 -10.25
N TYR A 140 15.41 -19.09 -9.84
CA TYR A 140 14.27 -19.42 -10.68
C TYR A 140 14.01 -18.34 -11.75
N PRO A 141 13.38 -18.68 -12.88
CA PRO A 141 12.94 -17.70 -13.88
C PRO A 141 12.04 -16.62 -13.26
N SER A 142 12.44 -15.36 -13.40
CA SER A 142 11.71 -14.23 -12.85
C SER A 142 10.61 -13.71 -13.78
N VAL A 143 9.57 -13.12 -13.20
CA VAL A 143 8.53 -12.36 -13.89
C VAL A 143 8.44 -10.95 -13.28
N SER A 144 8.01 -9.98 -14.08
CA SER A 144 7.58 -8.65 -13.62
C SER A 144 6.13 -8.41 -14.01
N ARG A 145 5.31 -7.93 -13.07
CA ARG A 145 3.90 -7.62 -13.33
C ARG A 145 3.48 -6.33 -12.64
N ILE A 146 2.86 -5.44 -13.41
CA ILE A 146 2.18 -4.25 -12.88
C ILE A 146 0.80 -4.68 -12.38
N CYS A 147 0.55 -4.51 -11.09
CA CYS A 147 -0.77 -4.76 -10.50
C CYS A 147 -1.00 -3.88 -9.27
N PHE A 148 -2.26 -3.74 -8.88
CA PHE A 148 -2.63 -3.05 -7.65
C PHE A 148 -2.62 -3.99 -6.45
N ILE A 149 -2.39 -3.40 -5.27
CA ILE A 149 -2.74 -3.96 -3.97
C ILE A 149 -3.77 -3.01 -3.37
N GLU A 150 -4.90 -3.54 -2.89
CA GLU A 150 -5.91 -2.78 -2.15
C GLU A 150 -6.23 -3.48 -0.84
N CYS A 151 -6.22 -2.73 0.27
CA CYS A 151 -6.71 -3.25 1.54
C CYS A 151 -8.23 -3.44 1.45
N SER A 152 -8.77 -4.59 1.88
CA SER A 152 -10.22 -4.77 1.91
C SER A 152 -10.95 -3.76 2.79
N GLY A 153 -10.27 -3.12 3.75
CA GLY A 153 -10.80 -2.01 4.55
C GLY A 153 -10.70 -0.62 3.91
N ASN A 154 -10.42 -0.51 2.61
CA ASN A 154 -10.29 0.76 1.92
C ASN A 154 -11.65 1.46 1.81
N PHE A 155 -11.74 2.67 2.39
CA PHE A 155 -12.95 3.47 2.65
C PHE A 155 -13.91 2.88 3.71
N ARG A 156 -13.99 3.53 4.89
CA ARG A 156 -14.87 3.11 5.99
C ARG A 156 -15.94 4.15 6.33
N TYR A 157 -15.61 5.41 6.14
CA TYR A 157 -16.47 6.56 6.40
C TYR A 157 -16.04 7.71 5.49
N GLY A 158 -16.95 8.64 5.23
CA GLY A 158 -16.68 9.89 4.53
C GLY A 158 -16.91 11.07 5.47
N LYS A 159 -15.97 12.03 5.46
CA LYS A 159 -16.14 13.38 6.00
C LYS A 159 -15.99 14.34 4.83
N ARG A 160 -16.70 15.47 4.90
CA ARG A 160 -16.77 16.47 3.82
C ARG A 160 -15.38 16.93 3.34
N GLU A 161 -14.46 17.13 4.27
CA GLU A 161 -13.09 17.58 4.02
C GLU A 161 -12.13 16.39 4.07
N MET A 162 -12.26 15.49 3.10
CA MET A 162 -11.31 14.37 2.91
C MET A 162 -10.70 14.43 1.53
N THR A 163 -9.39 14.16 1.43
CA THR A 163 -8.71 14.03 0.15
C THR A 163 -8.99 12.67 -0.51
N PRO A 164 -8.76 12.52 -1.84
CA PRO A 164 -8.81 11.22 -2.51
C PRO A 164 -7.99 10.12 -1.81
N GLY A 165 -6.79 10.45 -1.32
CA GLY A 165 -5.95 9.57 -0.54
C GLY A 165 -6.58 9.16 0.80
N GLU A 166 -7.28 10.06 1.49
CA GLU A 166 -8.01 9.70 2.71
C GLU A 166 -9.22 8.80 2.44
N VAL A 167 -9.90 9.00 1.31
CA VAL A 167 -11.08 8.22 0.88
C VAL A 167 -10.67 6.82 0.45
N CYS A 168 -9.81 6.72 -0.57
CA CYS A 168 -9.46 5.47 -1.27
C CYS A 168 -7.95 5.14 -1.25
N GLY A 169 -7.11 5.84 -0.51
CA GLY A 169 -5.65 5.65 -0.55
C GLY A 169 -5.09 4.42 0.15
N LEU A 170 -5.91 3.48 0.66
CA LEU A 170 -5.42 2.13 1.00
C LEU A 170 -5.33 1.25 -0.25
N THR A 171 -4.82 1.83 -1.33
CA THR A 171 -4.52 1.19 -2.59
C THR A 171 -3.25 1.82 -3.18
N SER A 172 -2.46 1.00 -3.86
CA SER A 172 -1.28 1.42 -4.61
C SER A 172 -1.07 0.45 -5.76
N GLN A 173 -0.41 0.92 -6.82
CA GLN A 173 0.03 0.07 -7.92
C GLN A 173 1.55 0.13 -8.05
N SER A 174 2.15 -1.04 -8.25
CA SER A 174 3.59 -1.17 -8.45
C SER A 174 3.86 -2.24 -9.49
N GLU A 175 5.02 -2.17 -10.13
CA GLU A 175 5.59 -3.33 -10.80
C GLU A 175 6.22 -4.24 -9.74
N TRP A 176 5.79 -5.49 -9.67
CA TRP A 176 6.34 -6.49 -8.75
C TRP A 176 7.18 -7.49 -9.52
N THR A 177 8.44 -7.64 -9.10
CA THR A 177 9.39 -8.60 -9.69
C THR A 177 9.66 -9.74 -8.73
N GLY A 178 9.61 -10.97 -9.24
CA GLY A 178 9.76 -12.17 -8.42
C GLY A 178 9.62 -13.45 -9.22
N VAL A 179 9.27 -14.52 -8.53
CA VAL A 179 9.09 -15.85 -9.14
C VAL A 179 7.64 -16.28 -8.98
N LEU A 180 7.04 -16.84 -10.03
CA LEU A 180 5.72 -17.44 -9.91
C LEU A 180 5.75 -18.61 -8.92
N LEU A 181 4.83 -18.62 -7.96
CA LEU A 181 4.75 -19.69 -6.96
C LEU A 181 4.58 -21.07 -7.62
N SER A 182 3.85 -21.13 -8.74
CA SER A 182 3.68 -22.37 -9.51
C SER A 182 4.98 -22.91 -10.10
N THR A 183 5.95 -22.06 -10.43
CA THR A 183 7.27 -22.51 -10.87
C THR A 183 7.98 -23.26 -9.76
N VAL A 184 7.93 -22.74 -8.52
CA VAL A 184 8.55 -23.39 -7.36
C VAL A 184 7.80 -24.67 -6.99
N LEU A 185 6.46 -24.62 -6.89
CA LEU A 185 5.64 -25.76 -6.47
C LEU A 185 5.69 -26.94 -7.44
N ARG A 186 5.94 -26.70 -8.73
CA ARG A 186 6.10 -27.77 -9.73
C ARG A 186 7.25 -28.71 -9.37
N ASP A 187 8.36 -28.18 -8.88
CA ASP A 187 9.54 -28.98 -8.52
C ASP A 187 9.33 -29.79 -7.24
N LEU A 188 8.45 -29.31 -6.36
CA LEU A 188 8.18 -29.92 -5.05
C LEU A 188 7.15 -31.05 -5.12
N GLY A 189 6.41 -31.17 -6.22
CA GLY A 189 5.37 -32.18 -6.42
C GLY A 189 4.18 -31.97 -5.50
N VAL A 190 3.24 -31.11 -5.89
CA VAL A 190 2.00 -30.90 -5.12
C VAL A 190 1.11 -32.15 -5.18
N LYS A 191 0.61 -32.60 -4.04
CA LYS A 191 -0.24 -33.80 -3.95
C LYS A 191 -1.65 -33.56 -4.54
N PRO A 192 -2.31 -34.58 -5.12
CA PRO A 192 -3.62 -34.43 -5.77
C PRO A 192 -4.75 -33.89 -4.88
N GLU A 193 -4.69 -34.18 -3.58
CA GLU A 193 -5.66 -33.73 -2.59
C GLU A 193 -5.52 -32.25 -2.19
N ALA A 194 -4.42 -31.60 -2.56
CA ALA A 194 -4.16 -30.20 -2.22
C ALA A 194 -5.13 -29.23 -2.91
N LYS A 195 -5.70 -28.31 -2.13
CA LYS A 195 -6.67 -27.31 -2.62
C LYS A 195 -6.41 -25.90 -2.11
N TRP A 196 -5.60 -25.76 -1.07
CA TRP A 196 -5.31 -24.50 -0.40
C TRP A 196 -3.83 -24.38 -0.10
N LEU A 197 -3.42 -23.16 0.22
CA LEU A 197 -2.17 -22.91 0.90
C LEU A 197 -2.38 -21.90 2.02
N LEU A 198 -1.61 -22.03 3.09
CA LEU A 198 -1.42 -20.99 4.10
C LEU A 198 -0.11 -20.27 3.80
N ALA A 199 -0.14 -18.95 3.70
CA ALA A 199 1.04 -18.11 3.68
C ALA A 199 1.17 -17.39 5.04
N GLU A 200 2.39 -17.30 5.58
CA GLU A 200 2.68 -16.72 6.90
C GLU A 200 3.92 -15.80 6.85
N GLY A 201 3.81 -14.64 7.52
CA GLY A 201 4.86 -13.63 7.64
C GLY A 201 5.74 -13.81 8.88
N ALA A 202 6.91 -13.18 8.86
CA ALA A 202 7.90 -13.20 9.94
C ALA A 202 7.77 -12.06 10.96
N ASP A 203 6.70 -11.26 10.90
CA ASP A 203 6.46 -10.21 11.88
C ASP A 203 5.91 -10.75 13.19
N GLY A 204 5.89 -9.91 14.23
CA GLY A 204 5.38 -10.29 15.56
C GLY A 204 3.90 -10.67 15.59
N ALA A 205 3.13 -10.39 14.53
CA ALA A 205 1.75 -10.83 14.40
C ALA A 205 1.64 -12.24 13.82
N LEU A 206 2.72 -12.77 13.22
CA LEU A 206 2.71 -13.97 12.39
C LEU A 206 1.53 -13.95 11.42
N MET A 207 1.38 -12.83 10.71
CA MET A 207 0.22 -12.60 9.84
C MET A 207 0.11 -13.77 8.87
N ALA A 208 -1.02 -14.48 8.90
CA ALA A 208 -1.21 -15.69 8.12
C ALA A 208 -2.59 -15.77 7.47
N ARG A 209 -2.61 -16.18 6.20
CA ARG A 209 -3.82 -16.25 5.38
C ARG A 209 -3.84 -17.48 4.50
N SER A 210 -5.00 -18.12 4.44
CA SER A 210 -5.31 -19.18 3.51
C SER A 210 -5.73 -18.61 2.15
N VAL A 211 -5.22 -19.21 1.09
CA VAL A 211 -5.45 -18.84 -0.31
C VAL A 211 -5.78 -20.12 -1.08
N PRO A 212 -6.83 -20.15 -1.91
CA PRO A 212 -7.10 -21.33 -2.71
C PRO A 212 -5.97 -21.54 -3.73
N LEU A 213 -5.52 -22.78 -3.81
CA LEU A 213 -4.31 -23.15 -4.53
C LEU A 213 -4.46 -22.90 -6.04
N LYS A 214 -5.68 -23.07 -6.59
CA LYS A 214 -5.97 -22.85 -8.00
C LYS A 214 -5.55 -21.44 -8.45
N GLU A 215 -5.99 -20.42 -7.73
CA GLU A 215 -5.66 -19.02 -8.03
C GLU A 215 -4.20 -18.72 -7.71
N ALA A 216 -3.64 -19.31 -6.65
CA ALA A 216 -2.23 -19.13 -6.32
C ALA A 216 -1.29 -19.68 -7.41
N LEU A 217 -1.64 -20.79 -8.04
CA LEU A 217 -0.85 -21.39 -9.13
C LEU A 217 -0.84 -20.53 -10.40
N THR A 218 -1.88 -19.73 -10.63
CA THR A 218 -1.98 -18.85 -11.82
C THR A 218 -1.46 -17.44 -11.56
N GLU A 219 -1.60 -16.93 -10.34
CA GLU A 219 -1.42 -15.50 -10.06
C GLU A 219 -0.26 -15.19 -9.12
N ALA A 220 0.09 -16.09 -8.20
CA ALA A 220 0.93 -15.73 -7.06
C ALA A 220 2.40 -15.56 -7.45
N ILE A 221 3.01 -14.47 -6.97
CA ILE A 221 4.41 -14.13 -7.14
C ILE A 221 5.06 -14.09 -5.75
N ILE A 222 6.16 -14.81 -5.57
CA ILE A 222 7.11 -14.58 -4.49
C ILE A 222 7.98 -13.40 -4.94
N ALA A 223 7.56 -12.19 -4.57
CA ALA A 223 8.17 -10.95 -5.01
C ALA A 223 9.36 -10.57 -4.13
N TYR A 224 10.45 -10.12 -4.76
CA TYR A 224 11.63 -9.55 -4.10
C TYR A 224 12.03 -8.18 -4.69
N GLY A 225 11.37 -7.73 -5.76
CA GLY A 225 11.52 -6.39 -6.34
C GLY A 225 10.19 -5.64 -6.43
N GLN A 226 10.27 -4.31 -6.31
CA GLN A 226 9.15 -3.37 -6.43
C GLN A 226 9.63 -2.13 -7.20
N ASN A 227 8.97 -1.82 -8.32
CA ASN A 227 9.29 -0.67 -9.19
C ASN A 227 10.78 -0.58 -9.58
N GLY A 228 11.40 -1.72 -9.93
CA GLY A 228 12.79 -1.77 -10.39
C GLY A 228 13.86 -1.82 -9.28
N GLU A 229 13.49 -1.68 -8.01
CA GLU A 229 14.42 -1.81 -6.87
C GLU A 229 14.02 -2.96 -5.94
N ALA A 230 14.83 -3.26 -4.93
CA ALA A 230 14.46 -4.20 -3.89
C ALA A 230 13.21 -3.70 -3.13
N ILE A 231 12.35 -4.62 -2.70
CA ILE A 231 11.17 -4.28 -1.89
C ILE A 231 11.61 -3.49 -0.66
N ARG A 232 10.87 -2.45 -0.29
CA ARG A 232 11.18 -1.67 0.92
C ARG A 232 10.82 -2.45 2.19
N PRO A 233 11.49 -2.25 3.34
CA PRO A 233 11.19 -2.97 4.60
C PRO A 233 9.70 -2.98 4.97
N GLN A 234 9.04 -1.83 4.89
CA GLN A 234 7.60 -1.67 5.16
C GLN A 234 6.69 -2.45 4.19
N GLN A 235 7.19 -2.77 2.99
CA GLN A 235 6.48 -3.51 1.95
C GLN A 235 6.82 -5.01 1.94
N GLY A 236 7.66 -5.48 2.86
CA GLY A 236 7.91 -6.92 3.06
C GLY A 236 9.30 -7.41 2.68
N TYR A 237 10.32 -6.54 2.66
CA TYR A 237 11.71 -6.98 2.44
C TYR A 237 12.10 -8.12 3.40
N PRO A 238 12.79 -9.19 2.96
CA PRO A 238 13.39 -9.35 1.63
C PRO A 238 12.46 -9.94 0.56
N MET A 239 11.36 -10.56 0.97
CA MET A 239 10.39 -11.13 0.03
C MET A 239 8.97 -11.15 0.60
N ARG A 240 7.99 -11.00 -0.29
CA ARG A 240 6.55 -11.06 0.03
C ARG A 240 5.80 -11.93 -0.95
N LEU A 241 4.60 -12.33 -0.58
CA LEU A 241 3.61 -12.85 -1.51
C LEU A 241 2.83 -11.70 -2.15
N VAL A 242 2.64 -11.76 -3.47
CA VAL A 242 1.76 -10.88 -4.23
C VAL A 242 0.76 -11.75 -5.00
N ILE A 243 -0.53 -11.49 -4.84
CA ILE A 243 -1.61 -12.20 -5.53
C ILE A 243 -2.50 -11.15 -6.19
N PRO A 244 -2.26 -10.82 -7.47
CA PRO A 244 -3.00 -9.80 -8.19
C PRO A 244 -4.53 -9.98 -8.08
N GLY A 245 -5.22 -8.89 -7.74
CA GLY A 245 -6.68 -8.82 -7.62
C GLY A 245 -7.26 -9.32 -6.30
N PHE A 246 -6.47 -9.95 -5.43
CA PHE A 246 -6.92 -10.35 -4.09
C PHE A 246 -6.69 -9.23 -3.06
N GLU A 247 -7.52 -9.25 -2.01
CA GLU A 247 -7.45 -8.33 -0.90
C GLU A 247 -6.05 -8.33 -0.26
N GLY A 248 -5.54 -7.14 0.02
CA GLY A 248 -4.12 -6.92 0.32
C GLY A 248 -3.61 -7.64 1.57
N ASN A 249 -4.49 -8.13 2.44
CA ASN A 249 -4.07 -8.86 3.63
C ASN A 249 -3.70 -10.33 3.33
N THR A 250 -4.07 -10.87 2.15
CA THR A 250 -3.55 -12.16 1.63
C THR A 250 -2.17 -12.01 1.00
N GLN A 251 -1.73 -10.78 0.72
CA GLN A 251 -0.42 -10.48 0.14
C GLN A 251 0.62 -10.40 1.26
N ILE A 252 0.94 -11.55 1.85
CA ILE A 252 1.74 -11.68 3.06
C ILE A 252 3.14 -11.08 2.88
N LYS A 253 3.48 -10.14 3.75
CA LYS A 253 4.81 -9.52 3.83
C LYS A 253 5.76 -10.36 4.67
N TRP A 254 7.06 -10.17 4.46
CA TRP A 254 8.11 -10.86 5.22
C TRP A 254 7.91 -12.38 5.19
N LEU A 255 7.60 -12.89 4.01
CA LEU A 255 7.07 -14.24 3.81
C LEU A 255 8.09 -15.28 4.28
N ARG A 256 7.71 -16.12 5.26
CA ARG A 256 8.58 -17.13 5.86
C ARG A 256 8.08 -18.56 5.71
N ARG A 257 6.78 -18.75 5.48
CA ARG A 257 6.20 -20.09 5.39
C ARG A 257 5.06 -20.13 4.38
N ILE A 258 5.08 -21.16 3.56
CA ILE A 258 3.96 -21.63 2.75
C ILE A 258 3.68 -23.08 3.14
N GLU A 259 2.46 -23.36 3.58
CA GLU A 259 1.99 -24.72 3.86
C GLU A 259 0.87 -25.06 2.89
N VAL A 260 1.05 -26.11 2.07
CA VAL A 260 0.02 -26.59 1.15
C VAL A 260 -0.93 -27.52 1.90
N THR A 261 -2.23 -27.26 1.82
CA THR A 261 -3.29 -27.94 2.59
C THR A 261 -4.46 -28.35 1.69
N ASP A 262 -5.31 -29.23 2.19
CA ASP A 262 -6.56 -29.68 1.55
C ASP A 262 -7.75 -28.77 1.89
N GLU A 263 -7.68 -28.07 3.02
CA GLU A 263 -8.68 -27.13 3.53
C GLU A 263 -8.04 -25.80 3.97
N PRO A 264 -8.79 -24.69 4.03
CA PRO A 264 -8.28 -23.45 4.62
C PRO A 264 -8.02 -23.66 6.13
N VAL A 265 -6.96 -23.06 6.65
CA VAL A 265 -6.50 -23.27 8.03
C VAL A 265 -7.39 -22.58 9.07
N MET A 266 -8.22 -21.63 8.65
CA MET A 266 -9.14 -20.88 9.52
C MET A 266 -8.42 -20.06 10.59
N THR A 267 -7.39 -19.31 10.18
CA THR A 267 -6.64 -18.43 11.10
C THR A 267 -7.52 -17.31 11.68
N ARG A 268 -7.00 -16.59 12.69
CA ARG A 268 -7.66 -15.39 13.25
C ARG A 268 -8.01 -14.35 12.17
N GLU A 269 -7.18 -14.23 11.14
CA GLU A 269 -7.29 -13.23 10.08
C GLU A 269 -8.17 -13.65 8.90
N GLU A 270 -8.92 -14.74 9.06
CA GLU A 270 -9.95 -15.16 8.10
C GLU A 270 -11.21 -15.72 8.77
N THR A 271 -11.25 -15.71 10.10
CA THR A 271 -12.41 -16.06 10.92
C THR A 271 -12.92 -14.85 11.73
N SER A 272 -12.07 -14.29 12.59
CA SER A 272 -12.41 -13.12 13.44
C SER A 272 -12.31 -11.81 12.68
N LYS A 273 -11.35 -11.70 11.75
CA LYS A 273 -11.12 -10.54 10.90
C LYS A 273 -11.33 -10.92 9.44
N TYR A 274 -11.49 -9.90 8.59
CA TYR A 274 -11.75 -10.06 7.15
C TYR A 274 -12.96 -10.94 6.82
N THR A 275 -13.90 -11.03 7.75
CA THR A 275 -15.21 -11.64 7.60
C THR A 275 -16.28 -10.58 7.74
N GLU A 276 -17.42 -10.78 7.07
CA GLU A 276 -18.52 -9.81 7.07
C GLU A 276 -19.83 -10.47 7.48
N LYS A 277 -20.54 -9.85 8.43
CA LYS A 277 -21.93 -10.23 8.69
C LYS A 277 -22.78 -9.80 7.51
N VAL A 278 -23.56 -10.74 7.00
CA VAL A 278 -24.56 -10.56 5.95
C VAL A 278 -25.93 -10.99 6.48
N LYS A 279 -26.93 -10.99 5.58
CA LYS A 279 -28.32 -11.38 5.86
C LYS A 279 -28.45 -12.68 6.70
N ASP A 280 -29.49 -12.71 7.53
CA ASP A 280 -29.89 -13.83 8.39
C ASP A 280 -28.82 -14.26 9.41
N GLY A 281 -27.93 -13.34 9.78
CA GLY A 281 -26.85 -13.61 10.73
C GLY A 281 -25.71 -14.44 10.16
N ASN A 282 -25.72 -14.73 8.85
CA ASN A 282 -24.65 -15.44 8.18
C ASN A 282 -23.36 -14.61 8.12
N ILE A 283 -22.22 -15.29 8.01
CA ILE A 283 -20.90 -14.67 7.89
C ILE A 283 -20.32 -15.02 6.53
N ARG A 284 -20.02 -13.99 5.73
CA ARG A 284 -19.26 -14.12 4.50
C ARG A 284 -17.78 -14.20 4.86
N MET A 285 -17.15 -15.33 4.48
CA MET A 285 -15.72 -15.58 4.62
C MET A 285 -15.09 -15.67 3.23
N PHE A 286 -13.76 -15.53 3.15
CA PHE A 286 -13.01 -15.67 1.89
C PHE A 286 -13.56 -14.80 0.75
N SER A 287 -13.97 -13.56 1.08
CA SER A 287 -14.16 -12.48 0.11
C SER A 287 -12.78 -12.06 -0.38
N LEU A 288 -12.17 -12.85 -1.27
CA LEU A 288 -10.78 -12.64 -1.65
C LEU A 288 -10.64 -11.57 -2.73
N VAL A 289 -11.48 -11.61 -3.76
CA VAL A 289 -11.38 -10.72 -4.92
C VAL A 289 -11.83 -9.30 -4.56
N MET A 290 -11.02 -8.30 -4.91
CA MET A 290 -11.40 -6.88 -4.83
C MET A 290 -12.27 -6.51 -6.04
N ASP A 291 -13.52 -6.12 -5.82
CA ASP A 291 -14.46 -5.78 -6.90
C ASP A 291 -14.10 -4.44 -7.60
N ALA A 292 -14.71 -4.19 -8.77
CA ALA A 292 -14.43 -2.99 -9.55
C ALA A 292 -14.72 -1.70 -8.77
N ARG A 293 -13.83 -0.72 -8.91
CA ARG A 293 -13.88 0.55 -8.19
C ARG A 293 -13.24 1.68 -9.00
N SER A 294 -13.68 2.90 -8.75
CA SER A 294 -13.06 4.13 -9.26
C SER A 294 -13.07 5.24 -8.22
N ILE A 295 -12.17 6.21 -8.40
CA ILE A 295 -12.17 7.49 -7.69
C ILE A 295 -11.63 8.59 -8.61
N ILE A 296 -12.31 9.74 -8.62
CA ILE A 296 -11.81 10.99 -9.18
C ILE A 296 -10.75 11.55 -8.22
N THR A 297 -9.51 11.74 -8.70
CA THR A 297 -8.41 12.33 -7.93
C THR A 297 -8.28 13.84 -8.15
N TYR A 298 -8.88 14.36 -9.21
CA TYR A 298 -8.96 15.79 -9.49
C TYR A 298 -10.17 16.13 -10.39
N PRO A 299 -10.86 17.26 -10.15
CA PRO A 299 -10.93 18.04 -8.91
C PRO A 299 -11.36 17.21 -7.70
N ALA A 300 -10.73 17.51 -6.56
CA ALA A 300 -11.06 16.96 -5.26
C ALA A 300 -10.58 17.91 -4.17
N TYR A 301 -11.10 17.77 -2.94
CA TYR A 301 -10.62 18.54 -1.79
C TYR A 301 -9.10 18.36 -1.60
N PRO A 302 -8.32 19.42 -1.27
CA PRO A 302 -8.74 20.80 -0.99
C PRO A 302 -8.63 21.74 -2.20
N LYS A 303 -8.57 21.20 -3.43
CA LYS A 303 -8.40 22.02 -4.63
C LYS A 303 -9.67 22.83 -4.91
N LYS A 304 -9.45 24.00 -5.48
CA LYS A 304 -10.47 24.89 -6.03
C LYS A 304 -10.34 24.91 -7.54
N ILE A 305 -11.45 24.92 -8.26
CA ILE A 305 -11.48 25.07 -9.72
C ILE A 305 -12.16 26.38 -10.14
N GLU A 306 -11.87 26.80 -11.36
CA GLU A 306 -12.48 27.99 -11.96
C GLU A 306 -13.53 27.59 -13.01
N LYS A 307 -14.43 28.51 -13.31
CA LYS A 307 -15.38 28.33 -14.42
C LYS A 307 -14.62 28.10 -15.74
N GLY A 308 -15.11 27.21 -16.58
CA GLY A 308 -14.51 26.92 -17.89
C GLY A 308 -14.16 25.45 -18.07
N TRP A 309 -13.28 25.17 -19.02
CA TRP A 309 -12.83 23.81 -19.31
C TRP A 309 -12.03 23.22 -18.15
N GLN A 310 -12.47 22.09 -17.64
CA GLN A 310 -11.83 21.33 -16.57
C GLN A 310 -11.58 19.90 -17.05
N GLU A 311 -10.40 19.38 -16.71
CA GLU A 311 -10.09 17.95 -16.87
C GLU A 311 -10.39 17.24 -15.56
N LEU A 312 -11.36 16.33 -15.54
CA LEU A 312 -11.40 15.31 -14.51
C LEU A 312 -10.29 14.30 -14.75
N ARG A 313 -9.63 13.90 -13.67
CA ARG A 313 -8.69 12.78 -13.64
C ARG A 313 -9.05 11.85 -12.51
N GLY A 314 -8.81 10.56 -12.71
CA GLY A 314 -8.98 9.57 -11.67
C GLY A 314 -8.33 8.25 -12.02
N ILE A 315 -8.51 7.29 -11.12
CA ILE A 315 -8.07 5.91 -11.31
C ILE A 315 -9.24 4.95 -11.07
N ALA A 316 -9.24 3.86 -11.83
CA ALA A 316 -10.18 2.74 -11.69
C ALA A 316 -9.43 1.41 -11.70
N TRP A 317 -9.97 0.39 -11.07
CA TRP A 317 -9.36 -0.94 -11.03
C TRP A 317 -10.41 -2.02 -10.76
N SER A 318 -10.08 -3.28 -11.05
CA SER A 318 -10.88 -4.44 -10.65
C SER A 318 -9.96 -5.63 -10.43
N GLY A 319 -10.17 -6.38 -9.35
CA GLY A 319 -9.50 -7.66 -9.11
C GLY A 319 -10.00 -8.80 -10.00
N ARG A 320 -11.08 -8.57 -10.74
CA ARG A 320 -11.67 -9.53 -11.69
C ARG A 320 -11.02 -9.50 -13.07
N GLY A 321 -10.17 -8.51 -13.37
CA GLY A 321 -9.58 -8.37 -14.70
C GLY A 321 -9.28 -6.92 -15.08
N LYS A 322 -9.47 -6.58 -16.35
CA LYS A 322 -9.33 -5.21 -16.89
C LYS A 322 -10.53 -4.34 -16.53
N VAL A 323 -10.27 -3.04 -16.36
CA VAL A 323 -11.34 -2.03 -16.40
C VAL A 323 -11.77 -1.89 -17.86
N ALA A 324 -13.01 -2.25 -18.16
CA ALA A 324 -13.56 -2.12 -19.51
C ALA A 324 -13.95 -0.67 -19.80
N LYS A 325 -14.58 0.01 -18.83
CA LYS A 325 -15.08 1.38 -18.96
C LYS A 325 -15.05 2.11 -17.62
N VAL A 326 -14.95 3.43 -17.68
CA VAL A 326 -15.30 4.33 -16.57
C VAL A 326 -16.37 5.28 -17.07
N LEU A 327 -17.49 5.32 -16.35
CA LEU A 327 -18.55 6.29 -16.60
C LEU A 327 -18.41 7.45 -15.62
N VAL A 328 -18.57 8.67 -16.14
CA VAL A 328 -18.53 9.92 -15.39
C VAL A 328 -19.88 10.61 -15.48
N SER A 329 -20.33 11.17 -14.36
CA SER A 329 -21.49 12.05 -14.31
C SER A 329 -21.10 13.41 -13.74
N VAL A 330 -21.76 14.45 -14.25
CA VAL A 330 -21.63 15.85 -13.80
C VAL A 330 -22.97 16.43 -13.32
N ASP A 331 -23.94 15.57 -13.03
CA ASP A 331 -25.30 15.96 -12.68
C ASP A 331 -25.91 15.06 -11.59
N ASN A 332 -25.04 14.56 -10.70
CA ASN A 332 -25.38 13.59 -9.65
C ASN A 332 -26.04 12.31 -10.19
N GLY A 333 -25.46 11.73 -11.24
CA GLY A 333 -25.83 10.41 -11.74
C GLY A 333 -27.08 10.37 -12.62
N LYS A 334 -27.65 11.52 -13.00
CA LYS A 334 -28.81 11.59 -13.92
C LYS A 334 -28.40 11.19 -15.34
N THR A 335 -27.24 11.65 -15.78
CA THR A 335 -26.63 11.26 -17.05
C THR A 335 -25.19 10.80 -16.84
N TRP A 336 -24.75 9.87 -17.70
CA TRP A 336 -23.43 9.26 -17.65
C TRP A 336 -22.77 9.31 -19.02
N GLN A 337 -21.49 9.64 -19.04
CA GLN A 337 -20.67 9.69 -20.24
C GLN A 337 -19.42 8.84 -20.03
N GLU A 338 -18.94 8.18 -21.08
CA GLU A 338 -17.73 7.36 -21.01
C GLU A 338 -16.50 8.26 -20.95
N ALA A 339 -15.64 8.03 -19.95
CA ALA A 339 -14.35 8.69 -19.82
C ALA A 339 -13.30 8.02 -20.71
N HIS A 340 -12.28 8.79 -21.13
CA HIS A 340 -11.15 8.24 -21.85
C HIS A 340 -10.22 7.47 -20.89
N LEU A 341 -10.08 6.16 -21.09
CA LEU A 341 -9.09 5.35 -20.38
C LEU A 341 -7.69 5.58 -20.96
N GLN A 342 -6.72 5.90 -20.11
CA GLN A 342 -5.33 6.05 -20.53
C GLN A 342 -4.65 4.68 -20.57
N GLY A 343 -4.23 4.28 -21.77
CA GLY A 343 -3.54 3.02 -21.99
C GLY A 343 -2.09 3.00 -21.45
N PRO A 344 -1.52 1.80 -21.24
CA PRO A 344 -2.15 0.49 -21.41
C PRO A 344 -3.15 0.15 -20.29
N VAL A 345 -4.27 -0.48 -20.66
CA VAL A 345 -5.24 -1.02 -19.70
C VAL A 345 -4.86 -2.47 -19.39
N LEU A 346 -4.31 -2.69 -18.20
CA LEU A 346 -3.79 -3.99 -17.75
C LEU A 346 -4.79 -4.70 -16.83
N GLU A 347 -4.71 -6.02 -16.78
CA GLU A 347 -5.52 -6.83 -15.87
C GLU A 347 -5.09 -6.62 -14.42
N LYS A 348 -6.06 -6.39 -13.53
CA LYS A 348 -5.83 -6.29 -12.08
C LYS A 348 -4.83 -5.17 -11.75
N ALA A 349 -4.95 -4.08 -12.49
CA ALA A 349 -4.13 -2.88 -12.41
C ALA A 349 -5.00 -1.63 -12.26
N HIS A 350 -4.45 -0.58 -11.63
CA HIS A 350 -4.97 0.78 -11.76
C HIS A 350 -4.91 1.22 -13.21
N THR A 351 -6.03 1.73 -13.70
CA THR A 351 -6.24 2.34 -15.00
C THR A 351 -6.60 3.81 -14.78
N ALA A 352 -5.78 4.72 -15.29
CA ALA A 352 -6.11 6.14 -15.23
C ALA A 352 -7.23 6.47 -16.23
N PHE A 353 -8.13 7.37 -15.86
CA PHE A 353 -9.18 7.87 -16.74
C PHE A 353 -9.25 9.39 -16.72
N LYS A 354 -9.71 9.95 -17.84
CA LYS A 354 -9.83 11.39 -18.06
C LYS A 354 -11.17 11.76 -18.68
N PHE A 355 -11.74 12.88 -18.26
CA PHE A 355 -12.96 13.40 -18.85
C PHE A 355 -12.92 14.93 -18.88
N MET A 356 -13.02 15.52 -20.07
CA MET A 356 -13.09 16.97 -20.24
C MET A 356 -14.54 17.44 -20.17
N TRP A 357 -14.81 18.45 -19.36
CA TRP A 357 -16.09 19.15 -19.37
C TRP A 357 -15.89 20.66 -19.33
N ASN A 358 -16.92 21.42 -19.70
CA ASN A 358 -16.96 22.86 -19.48
C ASN A 358 -17.87 23.18 -18.29
N TRP A 359 -17.28 23.56 -17.14
CA TRP A 359 -18.03 23.85 -15.93
C TRP A 359 -18.63 25.25 -16.03
N ASP A 360 -19.95 25.37 -15.87
CA ASP A 360 -20.66 26.63 -16.04
C ASP A 360 -20.63 27.54 -14.79
N GLY A 361 -20.03 27.05 -13.69
CA GLY A 361 -19.92 27.74 -12.40
C GLY A 361 -21.09 27.50 -11.45
N LYS A 362 -22.05 26.62 -11.80
CA LYS A 362 -23.14 26.23 -10.89
C LYS A 362 -22.68 25.10 -9.96
N PRO A 363 -23.27 25.00 -8.75
CA PRO A 363 -23.05 23.85 -7.89
C PRO A 363 -23.26 22.54 -8.65
N THR A 364 -22.26 21.66 -8.60
CA THR A 364 -22.20 20.47 -9.45
C THR A 364 -21.66 19.31 -8.64
N ARG A 365 -22.34 18.16 -8.67
CA ARG A 365 -21.82 16.92 -8.09
C ARG A 365 -21.30 16.01 -9.19
N VAL A 366 -20.07 15.55 -9.02
CA VAL A 366 -19.34 14.80 -10.03
C VAL A 366 -19.04 13.41 -9.50
N LEU A 367 -19.30 12.40 -10.32
CA LEU A 367 -19.25 10.99 -9.94
C LEU A 367 -18.41 10.21 -10.96
N SER A 368 -17.76 9.14 -10.52
CA SER A 368 -17.21 8.12 -11.40
C SER A 368 -17.65 6.72 -10.95
N LYS A 369 -17.92 5.84 -11.91
CA LYS A 369 -18.13 4.41 -11.65
C LYS A 369 -17.38 3.54 -12.67
N ALA A 370 -16.72 2.50 -12.19
CA ALA A 370 -16.01 1.54 -13.03
C ALA A 370 -16.93 0.40 -13.48
N ILE A 371 -16.70 -0.09 -14.70
CA ILE A 371 -17.24 -1.36 -15.22
C ILE A 371 -16.05 -2.20 -15.67
N ASP A 372 -15.95 -3.43 -15.17
CA ASP A 372 -14.88 -4.34 -15.58
C ASP A 372 -15.28 -5.26 -16.75
N GLU A 373 -14.31 -6.00 -17.29
CA GLU A 373 -14.52 -6.88 -18.44
C GLU A 373 -15.46 -8.07 -18.19
N THR A 374 -15.83 -8.34 -16.93
CA THR A 374 -16.85 -9.34 -16.59
C THR A 374 -18.27 -8.76 -16.64
N GLY A 375 -18.40 -7.44 -16.84
CA GLY A 375 -19.66 -6.72 -16.78
C GLY A 375 -20.07 -6.31 -15.36
N TYR A 376 -19.21 -6.51 -14.35
CA TYR A 376 -19.48 -6.00 -13.02
C TYR A 376 -19.43 -4.47 -13.02
N GLU A 377 -20.49 -3.84 -12.54
CA GLU A 377 -20.60 -2.39 -12.40
C GLU A 377 -20.47 -1.98 -10.93
N GLN A 378 -19.63 -0.98 -10.67
CA GLN A 378 -19.45 -0.42 -9.33
C GLN A 378 -20.79 0.10 -8.77
N PRO A 379 -21.27 -0.43 -7.62
CA PRO A 379 -22.60 -0.12 -7.11
C PRO A 379 -22.65 1.24 -6.40
N THR A 380 -23.84 1.83 -6.28
CA THR A 380 -24.07 2.94 -5.33
C THR A 380 -24.07 2.42 -3.89
N TYR A 381 -23.99 3.33 -2.91
CA TYR A 381 -24.10 2.97 -1.50
C TYR A 381 -25.37 2.17 -1.20
N ASN A 382 -26.50 2.67 -1.67
CA ASN A 382 -27.81 2.06 -1.40
C ASN A 382 -27.94 0.68 -2.05
N GLN A 383 -27.42 0.50 -3.27
CA GLN A 383 -27.38 -0.81 -3.93
C GLN A 383 -26.52 -1.80 -3.14
N LEU A 384 -25.32 -1.38 -2.70
CA LEU A 384 -24.39 -2.23 -1.97
C LEU A 384 -24.94 -2.65 -0.60
N VAL A 385 -25.47 -1.69 0.17
CA VAL A 385 -26.06 -1.95 1.49
C VAL A 385 -27.29 -2.84 1.36
N LYS A 386 -28.16 -2.60 0.36
CA LYS A 386 -29.32 -3.44 0.11
C LYS A 386 -28.92 -4.88 -0.25
N ALA A 387 -27.92 -5.05 -1.10
CA ALA A 387 -27.46 -6.38 -1.52
C ALA A 387 -26.83 -7.18 -0.37
N ARG A 388 -26.20 -6.51 0.59
CA ARG A 388 -25.53 -7.16 1.75
C ARG A 388 -26.38 -7.19 3.01
N GLU A 389 -27.46 -6.41 3.05
CA GLU A 389 -28.24 -6.06 4.26
C GLU A 389 -27.34 -5.60 5.42
N SER A 390 -26.21 -4.99 5.07
CA SER A 390 -25.14 -4.62 5.97
C SER A 390 -24.28 -3.57 5.29
N LYS A 391 -23.88 -2.53 6.04
CA LYS A 391 -22.83 -1.61 5.57
C LYS A 391 -21.48 -2.34 5.48
N GLY A 392 -21.28 -3.39 6.28
CA GLY A 392 -20.02 -4.09 6.39
C GLY A 392 -18.89 -3.18 6.85
N GLY A 393 -17.66 -3.65 6.61
CA GLY A 393 -16.45 -2.88 6.87
C GLY A 393 -15.28 -3.30 5.98
N TYR A 394 -15.50 -4.28 5.11
CA TYR A 394 -14.57 -4.75 4.10
C TYR A 394 -15.26 -4.72 2.74
N HIS A 395 -14.48 -4.70 1.66
CA HIS A 395 -15.01 -4.75 0.29
C HIS A 395 -16.06 -3.67 0.03
N PHE A 396 -15.91 -2.50 0.65
CA PHE A 396 -16.88 -1.40 0.57
C PHE A 396 -16.47 -0.45 -0.57
N ASN A 397 -17.01 -0.72 -1.76
CA ASN A 397 -16.66 -0.05 -3.02
C ASN A 397 -17.78 0.82 -3.62
N PRO A 398 -18.60 1.56 -2.84
CA PRO A 398 -19.66 2.35 -3.45
C PRO A 398 -19.09 3.43 -4.39
N VAL A 399 -19.91 3.90 -5.32
CA VAL A 399 -19.64 5.15 -6.05
C VAL A 399 -19.40 6.28 -5.05
N VAL A 400 -18.31 7.00 -5.24
CA VAL A 400 -17.97 8.22 -4.50
C VAL A 400 -17.92 9.40 -5.46
N GLY A 401 -18.06 10.61 -4.91
CA GLY A 401 -18.15 11.81 -5.71
C GLY A 401 -17.68 13.06 -5.00
N TRP A 402 -17.63 14.15 -5.75
CA TRP A 402 -17.23 15.44 -5.24
C TRP A 402 -18.31 16.49 -5.52
N ASP A 403 -18.65 17.26 -4.49
CA ASP A 403 -19.46 18.47 -4.59
C ASP A 403 -18.54 19.64 -4.94
N ILE A 404 -18.79 20.27 -6.09
CA ILE A 404 -18.18 21.52 -6.50
C ILE A 404 -19.17 22.63 -6.16
N GLU A 405 -18.79 23.52 -5.26
CA GLU A 405 -19.62 24.66 -4.86
C GLU A 405 -19.56 25.79 -5.88
N LYS A 406 -20.47 26.77 -5.77
CA LYS A 406 -20.47 27.96 -6.64
C LYS A 406 -19.14 28.74 -6.56
N SER A 407 -18.46 28.68 -5.41
CA SER A 407 -17.14 29.27 -5.22
C SER A 407 -16.06 28.56 -6.06
N GLY A 408 -16.28 27.32 -6.47
CA GLY A 408 -15.29 26.42 -7.07
C GLY A 408 -14.59 25.51 -6.06
N GLU A 409 -14.88 25.66 -4.76
CA GLU A 409 -14.38 24.75 -3.73
C GLU A 409 -14.97 23.36 -3.91
N VAL A 410 -14.17 22.34 -3.60
CA VAL A 410 -14.49 20.94 -3.88
C VAL A 410 -14.48 20.16 -2.57
N TYR A 411 -15.55 19.40 -2.32
CA TYR A 411 -15.73 18.64 -1.09
C TYR A 411 -16.21 17.21 -1.39
N LEU A 412 -15.91 16.26 -0.51
CA LEU A 412 -16.43 14.91 -0.63
C LEU A 412 -17.96 14.93 -0.49
N ALA A 413 -18.66 14.35 -1.48
CA ALA A 413 -20.10 14.17 -1.44
C ALA A 413 -20.51 13.10 -0.41
N ASP A 414 -21.67 13.26 0.23
CA ASP A 414 -22.24 12.17 1.04
C ASP A 414 -22.69 11.04 0.11
N ILE A 415 -22.08 9.86 0.28
CA ILE A 415 -22.38 8.66 -0.50
C ILE A 415 -23.82 8.18 -0.36
N LYS A 416 -24.54 8.58 0.68
CA LYS A 416 -25.96 8.24 0.87
C LYS A 416 -26.88 8.98 -0.10
N ASP A 417 -26.41 10.11 -0.62
CA ASP A 417 -27.12 10.97 -1.57
C ASP A 417 -26.78 10.63 -3.04
N ILE A 418 -26.03 9.53 -3.25
CA ILE A 418 -25.63 8.94 -4.54
C ILE A 418 -26.33 7.58 -4.68
#